data_AF-A0AA43ZVL3-F1
#
_entry.id   AF-A0AA43ZVL3-F1
#
_cell.length_a   1.000
_cell.length_b   1.000
_cell.length_c   1.000
_cell.angle_alpha   90.00
_cell.angle_beta   90.00
_cell.angle_gamma   90.00
#
_symmetry.space_group_name_H-M   'P 1'
#
loop_
_entity.id
_entity.type
_entity.pdbx_description
1 polymer ?
#
loop_
_entity_poly.entity_id
_entity_poly.type
_entity_poly.pdbx_seq_one_letter_code
_entity_poly.pdbx_strand_id
1 'polypeptide(L)'
;MDLEEFLLKEDITKYGFADIRDITPINDLNYAIGFYKTYNKDTIRNIVNGSDINYIKEYRYLTHHLDKVSLSLERFIKDLGYKAYAQTIERFKAYYNKSADQLLKEDIVNQIPHKTIATKAGLGWIGKPGLLVTKD
;
A
#
# COMPACT_ATOMS: atom_id res chain seq x y z
N MET A 1 -22.84 4.12 -0.74
CA MET A 1 -21.63 3.60 -0.10
C MET A 1 -20.58 4.68 -0.19
N ASP A 2 -20.10 5.15 0.95
CA ASP A 2 -18.99 6.10 1.02
C ASP A 2 -17.64 5.36 1.17
N LEU A 3 -16.56 6.14 1.23
CA LEU A 3 -15.18 5.61 1.28
C LEU A 3 -14.88 4.86 2.60
N GLU A 4 -15.40 5.33 3.72
CA GLU A 4 -15.21 4.66 5.01
C GLU A 4 -15.97 3.34 5.03
N GLU A 5 -17.21 3.32 4.55
CA GLU A 5 -18.01 2.10 4.43
C GLU A 5 -17.37 1.08 3.48
N PHE A 6 -16.71 1.54 2.40
CA PHE A 6 -15.93 0.68 1.53
C PHE A 6 -14.75 0.05 2.27
N LEU A 7 -13.93 0.88 2.94
CA LEU A 7 -12.73 0.42 3.66
C LEU A 7 -13.06 -0.47 4.86
N LEU A 8 -14.19 -0.24 5.53
CA LEU A 8 -14.67 -1.08 6.63
C LEU A 8 -15.18 -2.45 6.17
N LYS A 9 -15.65 -2.57 4.92
CA LYS A 9 -16.09 -3.84 4.33
C LYS A 9 -14.93 -4.70 3.85
N GLU A 10 -13.84 -4.07 3.44
CA GLU A 10 -12.60 -4.76 3.11
C GLU A 10 -11.91 -5.14 4.42
N ASP A 11 -11.48 -6.39 4.57
CA ASP A 11 -10.92 -6.96 5.80
C ASP A 11 -9.51 -6.40 6.12
N ILE A 12 -9.39 -5.07 6.30
CA ILE A 12 -8.17 -4.34 6.63
C ILE A 12 -8.10 -4.04 8.13
N THR A 13 -6.89 -4.02 8.69
CA THR A 13 -6.71 -3.78 10.14
C THR A 13 -6.86 -2.30 10.48
N LYS A 14 -6.26 -1.42 9.68
CA LYS A 14 -6.30 0.03 9.89
C LYS A 14 -6.01 0.77 8.59
N TYR A 15 -6.57 1.96 8.46
CA TYR A 15 -6.33 2.88 7.36
C TYR A 15 -6.20 4.32 7.85
N GLY A 16 -5.68 5.18 6.98
CA GLY A 16 -5.51 6.60 7.23
C GLY A 16 -5.29 7.38 5.93
N PHE A 17 -5.43 8.69 6.02
CA PHE A 17 -5.34 9.61 4.89
C PHE A 17 -4.12 10.50 5.05
N ALA A 18 -3.38 10.69 3.96
CA ALA A 18 -2.19 11.54 3.93
C ALA A 18 -2.33 12.60 2.85
N ASP A 19 -1.98 13.84 3.21
CA ASP A 19 -1.58 14.85 2.24
C ASP A 19 -0.17 14.51 1.73
N ILE A 20 -0.02 14.41 0.43
CA ILE A 20 1.24 14.06 -0.25
C ILE A 20 1.64 15.13 -1.27
N ARG A 21 1.05 16.33 -1.24
CA ARG A 21 1.37 17.43 -2.18
C ARG A 21 2.86 17.77 -2.22
N ASP A 22 3.57 17.56 -1.12
CA ASP A 22 4.99 17.84 -0.97
C ASP A 22 5.91 16.77 -1.57
N ILE A 23 5.39 15.57 -1.85
CA ILE A 23 6.19 14.41 -2.29
C ILE A 23 5.60 13.69 -3.50
N THR A 24 4.42 14.09 -3.98
CA THR A 24 3.75 13.43 -5.09
C THR A 24 4.50 13.71 -6.39
N PRO A 25 4.86 12.67 -7.16
CA PRO A 25 5.48 12.84 -8.45
C PRO A 25 4.47 13.01 -9.58
N ILE A 26 3.17 12.96 -9.28
CA ILE A 26 2.09 12.99 -10.26
C ILE A 26 1.24 14.22 -10.02
N ASN A 27 1.08 15.03 -11.06
CA ASN A 27 0.21 16.20 -11.03
C ASN A 27 -1.23 15.78 -10.69
N ASP A 28 -1.86 16.56 -9.81
CA ASP A 28 -3.23 16.38 -9.33
C ASP A 28 -3.52 15.11 -8.52
N LEU A 29 -2.49 14.34 -8.10
CA LEU A 29 -2.63 13.27 -7.10
C LEU A 29 -2.03 13.71 -5.77
N ASN A 30 -2.80 14.55 -5.08
CA ASN A 30 -2.37 15.30 -3.90
C ASN A 30 -2.59 14.55 -2.57
N TYR A 31 -3.34 13.45 -2.59
CA TYR A 31 -3.71 12.70 -1.39
C TYR A 31 -3.43 11.21 -1.59
N ALA A 32 -3.10 10.53 -0.50
CA ALA A 32 -2.90 9.09 -0.47
C ALA A 32 -3.75 8.45 0.64
N ILE A 33 -4.18 7.22 0.39
CA ILE A 33 -4.84 6.37 1.38
C ILE A 33 -3.84 5.28 1.74
N GLY A 34 -3.39 5.27 3.00
CA GLY A 34 -2.54 4.23 3.55
C GLY A 34 -3.38 3.24 4.35
N PHE A 35 -3.09 1.94 4.22
CA PHE A 35 -3.74 0.91 5.04
C PHE A 35 -2.84 -0.30 5.18
N TYR A 36 -3.11 -1.12 6.20
CA TYR A 36 -2.39 -2.37 6.44
C TYR A 36 -3.31 -3.45 6.99
N LYS A 37 -2.84 -4.70 6.86
CA LYS A 37 -3.41 -5.87 7.51
C LYS A 37 -2.32 -6.59 8.31
N THR A 38 -2.63 -6.97 9.54
CA THR A 38 -1.70 -7.68 10.41
C THR A 38 -1.67 -9.17 10.09
N TYR A 39 -0.50 -9.78 10.25
CA TYR A 39 -0.39 -11.24 10.24
C TYR A 39 -1.15 -11.87 11.42
N ASN A 40 -1.54 -13.12 11.24
CA ASN A 40 -1.95 -14.01 12.28
C ASN A 40 -0.79 -14.17 13.30
N LYS A 41 -1.12 -13.94 14.58
CA LYS A 41 -0.14 -13.97 15.67
C LYS A 41 0.57 -15.32 15.78
N ASP A 42 -0.14 -16.42 15.51
CA ASP A 42 0.42 -17.76 15.63
C ASP A 42 1.37 -18.08 14.47
N THR A 43 1.07 -17.62 13.26
CA THR A 43 2.02 -17.71 12.14
C THR A 43 3.33 -17.01 12.47
N ILE A 44 3.27 -15.79 13.05
CA ILE A 44 4.46 -15.03 13.41
C ILE A 44 5.25 -15.71 14.54
N ARG A 45 4.58 -16.22 15.58
CA ARG A 45 5.22 -16.91 16.72
C ARG A 45 5.97 -18.17 16.31
N ASN A 46 5.54 -18.83 15.24
CA ASN A 46 6.11 -20.08 14.76
C ASN A 46 7.28 -19.89 13.76
N ILE A 47 7.68 -18.64 13.47
CA ILE A 47 8.85 -18.37 12.61
C ILE A 47 10.13 -18.70 13.38
N VAL A 48 10.62 -19.94 13.22
CA VAL A 48 11.85 -20.40 13.89
C VAL A 48 13.12 -19.99 13.13
N ASN A 49 13.14 -20.06 11.78
CA ASN A 49 14.35 -19.79 10.96
C ASN A 49 14.02 -19.28 9.54
N GLY A 50 13.30 -18.16 9.42
CA GLY A 50 13.18 -17.37 8.17
C GLY A 50 12.37 -17.97 6.99
N SER A 51 12.20 -19.31 6.95
CA SER A 51 11.54 -20.03 5.87
C SER A 51 10.42 -20.94 6.39
N ASP A 52 9.49 -20.38 7.16
CA ASP A 52 8.24 -21.08 7.50
C ASP A 52 7.27 -20.99 6.31
N ILE A 53 6.83 -22.15 5.81
CA ILE A 53 5.86 -22.24 4.71
C ILE A 53 4.53 -21.55 5.04
N ASN A 54 4.13 -21.54 6.31
CA ASN A 54 2.91 -20.86 6.77
C ASN A 54 3.08 -19.35 6.67
N TYR A 55 4.24 -18.83 7.07
CA TYR A 55 4.59 -17.43 6.90
C TYR A 55 4.58 -17.03 5.42
N ILE A 56 5.21 -17.82 4.54
CA ILE A 56 5.24 -17.52 3.09
C ILE A 56 3.83 -17.53 2.49
N LYS A 57 3.00 -18.50 2.86
CA LYS A 57 1.60 -18.57 2.41
C LYS A 57 0.81 -17.36 2.87
N GLU A 58 0.95 -16.97 4.13
CA GLU A 58 0.26 -15.82 4.68
C GLU A 58 0.74 -14.51 4.07
N TYR A 59 2.06 -14.31 3.94
CA TYR A 59 2.63 -13.16 3.25
C TYR A 59 2.03 -12.99 1.85
N ARG A 60 2.00 -14.09 1.07
CA ARG A 60 1.40 -14.07 -0.28
C ARG A 60 -0.08 -13.72 -0.21
N TYR A 61 -0.83 -14.35 0.69
CA TYR A 61 -2.25 -14.07 0.86
C TYR A 61 -2.52 -12.59 1.19
N LEU A 62 -1.86 -12.05 2.22
CA LEU A 62 -2.01 -10.66 2.66
C LEU A 62 -1.67 -9.69 1.54
N THR A 63 -0.59 -9.97 0.81
CA THR A 63 -0.15 -9.16 -0.32
C THR A 63 -1.19 -9.13 -1.45
N HIS A 64 -1.70 -10.28 -1.88
CA HIS A 64 -2.72 -10.34 -2.94
C HIS A 64 -4.04 -9.70 -2.48
N HIS A 65 -4.38 -9.85 -1.20
CA HIS A 65 -5.54 -9.20 -0.61
C HIS A 65 -5.40 -7.67 -0.69
N LEU A 66 -4.27 -7.11 -0.24
CA LEU A 66 -4.01 -5.67 -0.29
C LEU A 66 -4.00 -5.12 -1.73
N ASP A 67 -3.44 -5.85 -2.70
CA ASP A 67 -3.49 -5.46 -4.12
C ASP A 67 -4.95 -5.43 -4.64
N LYS A 68 -5.77 -6.44 -4.29
CA LYS A 68 -7.18 -6.49 -4.68
C LYS A 68 -7.99 -5.33 -4.09
N VAL A 69 -7.79 -5.03 -2.80
CA VAL A 69 -8.41 -3.89 -2.12
C VAL A 69 -8.00 -2.59 -2.81
N SER A 70 -6.69 -2.42 -3.07
CA SER A 70 -6.15 -1.20 -3.71
C SER A 70 -6.77 -0.96 -5.09
N LEU A 71 -6.87 -1.99 -5.93
CA LEU A 71 -7.47 -1.88 -7.28
C LEU A 71 -8.98 -1.61 -7.22
N SER A 72 -9.68 -2.24 -6.28
CA SER A 72 -11.12 -2.02 -6.10
C SER A 72 -11.39 -0.59 -5.61
N LEU A 73 -10.55 -0.08 -4.72
CA LEU A 73 -10.61 1.28 -4.21
C LEU A 73 -10.29 2.30 -5.30
N GLU A 74 -9.28 2.06 -6.13
CA GLU A 74 -8.99 2.91 -7.29
C GLU A 74 -10.20 3.01 -8.22
N ARG A 75 -10.85 1.88 -8.54
CA ARG A 75 -12.04 1.88 -9.39
C ARG A 75 -13.17 2.67 -8.74
N PHE A 76 -13.43 2.44 -7.46
CA PHE A 76 -14.46 3.18 -6.72
C PHE A 76 -14.23 4.70 -6.76
N ILE A 77 -12.99 5.17 -6.53
CA ILE A 77 -12.66 6.60 -6.57
C ILE A 77 -12.80 7.17 -7.99
N LYS A 78 -12.43 6.39 -9.01
CA LYS A 78 -12.61 6.77 -10.43
C LYS A 78 -14.07 6.85 -10.83
N ASP A 79 -14.92 5.94 -10.36
CA ASP A 79 -16.36 5.94 -10.61
C ASP A 79 -17.05 7.18 -10.00
N LEU A 80 -16.45 7.76 -8.94
CA LEU A 80 -16.86 9.04 -8.36
C LEU A 80 -16.36 10.27 -9.15
N GLY A 81 -15.61 10.09 -10.23
CA GLY A 81 -15.09 11.17 -11.10
C GLY A 81 -13.72 11.71 -10.70
N TYR A 82 -13.01 11.08 -9.77
CA TYR A 82 -11.69 11.52 -9.32
C TYR A 82 -10.54 10.74 -9.97
N LYS A 83 -9.34 11.34 -10.01
CA LYS A 83 -8.11 10.62 -10.37
C LYS A 83 -7.70 9.71 -9.20
N ALA A 84 -7.32 8.48 -9.50
CA ALA A 84 -6.77 7.55 -8.52
C ALA A 84 -5.75 6.59 -9.15
N TYR A 85 -4.81 6.14 -8.34
CA TYR A 85 -3.78 5.17 -8.73
C TYR A 85 -3.41 4.26 -7.55
N ALA A 86 -3.73 2.97 -7.67
CA ALA A 86 -3.27 1.93 -6.77
C ALA A 86 -1.79 1.59 -6.99
N GLN A 87 -0.99 1.56 -5.93
CA GLN A 87 0.37 1.04 -5.96
C GLN A 87 0.36 -0.45 -5.64
N THR A 88 0.27 -1.30 -6.67
CA THR A 88 0.28 -2.76 -6.53
C THR A 88 1.65 -3.36 -6.82
N ILE A 89 1.89 -4.60 -6.39
CA ILE A 89 3.15 -5.30 -6.72
C ILE A 89 3.36 -5.43 -8.22
N GLU A 90 2.30 -5.70 -8.98
CA GLU A 90 2.43 -5.84 -10.43
C GLU A 90 2.84 -4.53 -11.11
N ARG A 91 2.25 -3.41 -10.66
CA ARG A 91 2.63 -2.07 -11.13
C ARG A 91 4.07 -1.71 -10.71
N PHE A 92 4.50 -2.14 -9.53
CA PHE A 92 5.89 -2.02 -9.08
C PHE A 92 6.84 -2.84 -9.97
N LYS A 93 6.54 -4.11 -10.25
CA LYS A 93 7.41 -4.94 -11.12
C LYS A 93 7.53 -4.37 -12.53
N ALA A 94 6.43 -3.87 -13.08
CA ALA A 94 6.44 -3.21 -14.39
C ALA A 94 7.32 -1.96 -14.41
N TYR A 95 7.44 -1.23 -13.29
CA TYR A 95 8.37 -0.11 -13.14
C TYR A 95 9.84 -0.55 -13.23
N TYR A 96 10.23 -1.57 -12.46
CA TYR A 96 11.65 -1.99 -12.35
C TYR A 96 12.19 -2.68 -13.61
N ASN A 97 11.29 -3.22 -14.45
CA ASN A 97 11.67 -3.86 -15.70
C ASN A 97 11.80 -2.87 -16.89
N LYS A 98 11.66 -1.56 -16.64
CA LYS A 98 11.74 -0.51 -17.67
C LYS A 98 13.12 0.15 -17.72
N SER A 99 13.55 0.52 -18.92
CA SER A 99 14.76 1.31 -19.14
C SER A 99 14.56 2.77 -18.69
N ALA A 100 15.66 3.49 -18.44
CA ALA A 100 15.63 4.92 -18.10
C ALA A 100 14.85 5.76 -19.12
N ASP A 101 14.98 5.45 -20.42
CA ASP A 101 14.25 6.13 -21.49
C ASP A 101 12.73 5.85 -21.48
N GLN A 102 12.31 4.71 -20.94
CA GLN A 102 10.89 4.36 -20.77
C GLN A 102 10.29 5.05 -19.54
N LEU A 103 11.08 5.26 -18.49
CA LEU A 103 10.67 6.01 -17.29
C LEU A 103 10.43 7.50 -17.55
N LEU A 104 11.08 8.07 -18.57
CA LEU A 104 10.96 9.50 -18.93
C LEU A 104 9.77 9.82 -19.85
N LYS A 105 9.18 8.81 -20.51
CA LYS A 105 8.15 8.99 -21.56
C LYS A 105 6.72 8.73 -21.10
N GLU A 106 6.56 8.02 -20.01
CA GLU A 106 5.27 7.74 -19.42
C GLU A 106 5.23 8.44 -18.06
N ASP A 107 4.07 8.96 -17.63
CA ASP A 107 3.82 9.46 -16.26
C ASP A 107 3.87 8.30 -15.25
N ILE A 108 4.97 7.55 -15.28
CA ILE A 108 5.17 6.40 -14.44
C ILE A 108 5.45 6.94 -13.06
N VAL A 109 4.47 6.68 -12.21
CA VAL A 109 4.49 6.96 -10.77
C VAL A 109 5.82 6.52 -10.19
N ASN A 110 6.69 7.48 -9.87
CA ASN A 110 7.70 7.29 -8.83
C ASN A 110 6.93 6.82 -7.59
N GLN A 111 7.01 5.54 -7.26
CA GLN A 111 6.19 5.01 -6.17
C GLN A 111 6.68 5.62 -4.86
N ILE A 112 5.85 6.49 -4.28
CA ILE A 112 6.06 6.95 -2.90
C ILE A 112 6.09 5.69 -2.02
N PRO A 113 7.16 5.43 -1.26
CA PRO A 113 7.23 4.24 -0.43
C PRO A 113 6.02 4.15 0.50
N HIS A 114 5.39 2.97 0.61
CA HIS A 114 4.20 2.78 1.46
C HIS A 114 4.42 3.23 2.91
N LYS A 115 5.64 3.06 3.44
CA LYS A 115 6.01 3.49 4.79
C LYS A 115 6.01 5.02 4.96
N THR A 116 6.28 5.77 3.90
CA THR A 116 6.18 7.24 3.88
C THR A 116 4.73 7.65 3.96
N ILE A 117 3.85 7.05 3.15
CA ILE A 117 2.40 7.28 3.20
C ILE A 117 1.87 6.92 4.58
N ALA A 118 2.22 5.76 5.13
CA ALA A 118 1.74 5.31 6.43
C ALA A 118 2.13 6.26 7.57
N THR A 119 3.35 6.80 7.54
CA THR A 119 3.80 7.79 8.54
C THR A 119 3.04 9.10 8.40
N LYS A 120 2.88 9.63 7.17
CA LYS A 120 2.10 10.86 6.93
C LYS A 120 0.61 10.70 7.23
N ALA A 121 0.08 9.49 7.09
CA ALA A 121 -1.30 9.13 7.41
C ALA A 121 -1.54 8.89 8.92
N GLY A 122 -0.52 9.06 9.77
CA GLY A 122 -0.63 8.84 11.21
C GLY A 122 -0.80 7.37 11.63
N LEU A 123 -0.47 6.41 10.75
CA LEU A 123 -0.60 4.99 11.04
C LEU A 123 0.53 4.46 11.96
N GLY A 124 1.67 5.16 11.99
CA GLY A 124 2.84 4.72 12.75
C GLY A 124 4.05 5.63 12.53
N TRP A 125 5.23 5.14 12.93
CA TRP A 125 6.53 5.80 12.73
C TRP A 125 7.57 4.81 12.21
N ILE A 126 8.68 5.30 11.66
CA ILE A 126 9.79 4.45 11.24
C ILE A 126 10.66 4.14 12.46
N GLY A 127 10.68 2.87 12.86
CA GLY A 127 11.52 2.40 13.97
C GLY A 127 12.99 2.25 13.59
N LYS A 128 13.82 1.91 14.57
CA LYS A 128 15.26 1.64 14.40
C LYS A 128 15.62 0.72 13.21
N PRO A 129 14.89 -0.38 12.91
CA PRO A 129 15.22 -1.23 11.76
C PRO A 129 14.80 -0.65 10.39
N GLY A 130 14.30 0.59 10.33
CA GLY A 130 13.82 1.19 9.08
C GLY A 130 12.45 0.66 8.62
N LEU A 131 11.75 -0.08 9.49
CA LEU A 131 10.40 -0.61 9.31
C LEU A 131 9.37 0.30 9.98
N LEU A 132 8.14 0.25 9.46
CA LEU A 132 6.98 0.89 10.10
C LEU A 132 6.68 0.18 11.42
N VAL A 133 6.50 0.97 12.48
CA VAL A 133 6.06 0.56 13.81
C VAL A 133 4.73 1.24 14.10
N THR A 134 3.75 0.46 14.56
CA THR A 134 2.41 0.91 14.97
C THR A 134 2.30 0.90 16.51
N LYS A 135 1.38 1.68 17.07
CA LYS A 135 1.11 1.64 18.53
C LYS A 135 0.36 0.38 18.95
N ASP A 136 -0.45 -0.14 18.03
CA ASP A 136 -1.33 -1.29 18.19
C ASP A 136 -0.59 -2.59 17.88
#